data_AF-F2J632-F1
#
_entry.id   AF-F2J632-F1
#
_cell.length_a   1.000
_cell.length_b   1.000
_cell.length_c   1.000
_cell.angle_alpha   90.00
_cell.angle_beta   90.00
_cell.angle_gamma   90.00
#
_symmetry.space_group_name_H-M   'P 1'
#
loop_
_entity.id
_entity.type
_entity.pdbx_description
1 polymer ?
#
loop_
_entity_poly.entity_id
_entity_poly.type
_entity_poly.pdbx_seq_one_letter_code
_entity_poly.pdbx_strand_id
1 'polypeptide(L)'
;MPVAPFNHGTRVLRLGDEPRPIAVSDVSTLGALVTAPDADNDAFPLDEPVHLYTHEAEKIALLGTTGTALDVINAVKAQGIEASIVMVRVAEGVDAEATRASMVGSAAAQTGAHAFAYALGHVGVEPDLLIAPGYAATRIAGAKNPVADAVEQMAKKLQAIAVFDTGGPTREDSLAYRADFSDRFTYLVDPMVRVASEGGPVVKPAAAYAAGLFIKRDKEKGGPYWSPSNQDCGGILGIARPVSFYEGEVDHEANLLNEAGIATFIPARLVQGAGGTFAANGRILWGNRTTSTDPLWQFVNVVRTRALIEKTISRSFRWANDQNLSPQLVITIMRSLQQFLDELKAVGAILGGDVYWDRDVNTNASLRSGKLRIEFDAEEAPPLEDLTFGSRRNEVYFDLLADEINRRISVSFERVGDAA
;
A
#
# COMPACT_ATOMS: atom_id res chain seq x y z
N MET A 1 13.14 -1.48 53.40
CA MET A 1 14.10 -1.87 52.33
C MET A 1 14.04 -3.38 52.19
N PRO A 2 13.93 -3.96 50.98
CA PRO A 2 13.99 -5.40 50.83
C PRO A 2 15.39 -5.86 51.27
N VAL A 3 15.44 -6.74 52.27
CA VAL A 3 16.67 -7.22 52.89
C VAL A 3 17.31 -8.21 51.93
N ALA A 4 18.19 -7.73 51.06
CA ALA A 4 19.01 -8.60 50.25
C ALA A 4 20.02 -9.34 51.16
N PRO A 5 20.21 -10.66 51.00
CA PRO A 5 21.12 -11.44 51.83
C PRO A 5 22.58 -10.96 51.71
N PHE A 6 23.31 -11.00 52.84
CA PHE A 6 24.70 -10.57 52.98
C PHE A 6 25.60 -11.16 51.88
N ASN A 7 26.38 -10.31 51.23
CA ASN A 7 27.33 -10.68 50.17
C ASN A 7 28.69 -10.04 50.44
N HIS A 8 29.75 -10.85 50.42
CA HIS A 8 31.12 -10.38 50.49
C HIS A 8 31.83 -10.74 49.18
N GLY A 9 31.80 -9.83 48.20
CA GLY A 9 32.38 -9.98 46.86
C GLY A 9 31.71 -9.07 45.82
N THR A 10 32.33 -8.88 44.65
CA THR A 10 31.78 -8.07 43.56
C THR A 10 30.67 -8.84 42.86
N ARG A 11 29.44 -8.29 42.86
CA ARG A 11 28.32 -8.79 42.05
C ARG A 11 28.11 -7.87 40.86
N VAL A 12 27.98 -8.46 39.68
CA VAL A 12 27.47 -7.76 38.50
C VAL A 12 25.98 -8.03 38.44
N LEU A 13 25.17 -7.03 38.81
CA LEU A 13 23.75 -7.02 38.50
C LEU A 13 23.60 -6.48 37.09
N ARG A 14 22.84 -7.16 36.23
CA ARG A 14 22.49 -6.63 34.91
C ARG A 14 21.49 -5.49 35.10
N LEU A 15 21.99 -4.28 35.27
CA LEU A 15 21.22 -3.04 35.11
C LEU A 15 21.19 -2.76 33.61
N GLY A 16 20.16 -3.24 32.93
CA GLY A 16 20.05 -3.14 31.47
C GLY A 16 18.82 -2.35 31.08
N ASP A 17 18.87 -1.02 31.20
CA ASP A 17 17.90 -0.10 30.60
C ASP A 17 18.51 0.61 29.37
N GLU A 18 19.24 -0.16 28.55
CA GLU A 18 19.71 0.33 27.26
C GLU A 18 18.53 0.47 26.28
N PRO A 19 18.54 1.49 25.41
CA PRO A 19 17.55 1.60 24.34
C PRO A 19 17.62 0.36 23.46
N ARG A 20 16.45 -0.22 23.18
CA ARG A 20 16.35 -1.44 22.37
C ARG A 20 15.97 -1.06 20.95
N PRO A 21 16.64 -1.62 19.93
CA PRO A 21 16.25 -1.37 18.56
C PRO A 21 14.83 -1.90 18.32
N ILE A 22 14.05 -1.12 17.59
CA ILE A 22 12.69 -1.47 17.21
C ILE A 22 12.77 -2.21 15.88
N ALA A 23 12.37 -3.48 15.87
CA ALA A 23 12.29 -4.25 14.64
C ALA A 23 10.95 -4.01 13.95
N VAL A 24 10.99 -3.57 12.70
CA VAL A 24 9.82 -3.40 11.85
C VAL A 24 9.32 -4.78 11.42
N SER A 25 8.03 -5.06 11.61
CA SER A 25 7.41 -6.29 11.10
C SER A 25 7.21 -6.23 9.59
N ASP A 26 7.22 -7.39 8.92
CA ASP A 26 6.82 -7.47 7.51
C ASP A 26 5.36 -7.00 7.36
N VAL A 27 5.15 -6.04 6.48
CA VAL A 27 3.84 -5.40 6.20
C VAL A 27 3.41 -5.54 4.74
N SER A 28 3.99 -6.52 4.07
CA SER A 28 3.67 -6.87 2.68
C SER A 28 2.93 -8.20 2.58
N THR A 29 2.23 -8.60 3.65
CA THR A 29 1.39 -9.81 3.66
C THR A 29 0.02 -9.54 3.05
N LEU A 30 -0.38 -10.38 2.11
CA LEU A 30 -1.68 -10.32 1.44
C LEU A 30 -2.70 -11.21 2.15
N GLY A 31 -3.80 -10.63 2.63
CA GLY A 31 -5.02 -11.32 3.01
C GLY A 31 -5.94 -11.52 1.80
N ALA A 32 -6.22 -12.76 1.44
CA ALA A 32 -7.07 -13.08 0.30
C ALA A 32 -8.33 -13.85 0.73
N LEU A 33 -9.50 -13.26 0.51
CA LEU A 33 -10.80 -13.91 0.73
C LEU A 33 -11.25 -14.55 -0.57
N VAL A 34 -11.25 -15.88 -0.63
CA VAL A 34 -11.35 -16.62 -1.89
C VAL A 34 -12.29 -17.82 -1.79
N THR A 35 -12.72 -18.31 -2.95
CA THR A 35 -13.39 -19.60 -3.09
C THR A 35 -12.44 -20.60 -3.70
N ALA A 36 -12.48 -21.85 -3.22
CA ALA A 36 -11.70 -22.97 -3.75
C ALA A 36 -12.42 -24.29 -3.41
N PRO A 37 -13.45 -24.67 -4.19
CA PRO A 37 -14.28 -25.84 -3.85
C PRO A 37 -13.52 -27.16 -3.96
N ASP A 38 -12.50 -27.25 -4.83
CA ASP A 38 -11.67 -28.45 -4.99
C ASP A 38 -10.49 -28.52 -4.00
N ALA A 39 -10.35 -27.54 -3.10
CA ALA A 39 -9.22 -27.53 -2.17
C ALA A 39 -9.37 -28.61 -1.08
N ASP A 40 -8.25 -29.20 -0.69
CA ASP A 40 -8.16 -30.17 0.40
C ASP A 40 -8.66 -29.54 1.70
N ASN A 41 -9.66 -30.17 2.32
CA ASN A 41 -10.33 -29.64 3.52
C ASN A 41 -9.45 -29.69 4.78
N ASP A 42 -8.47 -30.58 4.83
CA ASP A 42 -7.55 -30.70 5.96
C ASP A 42 -6.43 -29.66 5.85
N ALA A 43 -5.95 -29.39 4.63
CA ALA A 43 -4.92 -28.38 4.39
C ALA A 43 -5.48 -26.94 4.37
N PHE A 44 -6.71 -26.77 3.87
CA PHE A 44 -7.41 -25.49 3.78
C PHE A 44 -8.79 -25.58 4.41
N PRO A 45 -8.91 -25.61 5.74
CA PRO A 45 -10.21 -25.58 6.40
C PRO A 45 -11.07 -24.39 5.95
N LEU A 46 -12.40 -24.58 5.94
CA LEU A 46 -13.34 -23.51 5.60
C LEU A 46 -13.37 -22.48 6.73
N ASP A 47 -13.42 -21.20 6.35
CA ASP A 47 -13.50 -20.04 7.25
C ASP A 47 -12.33 -19.88 8.24
N GLU A 48 -11.24 -20.61 8.00
CA GLU A 48 -10.02 -20.54 8.79
C GLU A 48 -8.86 -19.93 7.97
N PRO A 49 -8.08 -18.99 8.55
CA PRO A 49 -6.96 -18.38 7.87
C PRO A 49 -5.82 -19.40 7.79
N VAL A 50 -5.33 -19.63 6.57
CA VAL A 50 -4.17 -20.46 6.30
C VAL A 50 -3.05 -19.61 5.73
N HIS A 51 -1.87 -19.72 6.30
CA HIS A 51 -0.67 -19.03 5.82
C HIS A 51 0.09 -19.88 4.81
N LEU A 52 0.41 -19.28 3.67
CA LEU A 52 1.16 -19.90 2.60
C LEU A 52 2.11 -18.90 1.93
N TYR A 53 3.19 -19.41 1.38
CA TYR A 53 4.05 -18.66 0.48
C TYR A 53 3.84 -19.10 -0.97
N THR A 54 3.99 -18.18 -1.93
CA THR A 54 3.78 -18.44 -3.36
C THR A 54 4.78 -19.44 -4.00
N HIS A 55 5.86 -19.79 -3.29
CA HIS A 55 6.87 -20.76 -3.74
C HIS A 55 6.52 -22.19 -3.29
N GLU A 56 5.58 -22.37 -2.35
CA GLU A 56 5.20 -23.68 -1.80
C GLU A 56 4.28 -24.42 -2.78
N ALA A 57 4.86 -24.93 -3.88
CA ALA A 57 4.12 -25.58 -4.97
C ALA A 57 3.24 -26.75 -4.50
N GLU A 58 3.68 -27.50 -3.48
CA GLU A 58 2.93 -28.63 -2.91
C GLU A 58 1.63 -28.17 -2.24
N LYS A 59 1.68 -27.09 -1.44
CA LYS A 59 0.47 -26.52 -0.82
C LYS A 59 -0.46 -25.90 -1.87
N ILE A 60 0.12 -25.28 -2.91
CA ILE A 60 -0.67 -24.68 -4.00
C ILE A 60 -1.41 -25.76 -4.78
N ALA A 61 -0.81 -26.93 -4.99
CA ALA A 61 -1.46 -28.06 -5.67
C ALA A 61 -2.70 -28.56 -4.91
N LEU A 62 -2.71 -28.43 -3.58
CA LEU A 62 -3.84 -28.81 -2.73
C LEU A 62 -5.02 -27.83 -2.79
N LEU A 63 -4.89 -26.67 -3.45
CA LEU A 63 -6.01 -25.74 -3.67
C LEU A 63 -6.94 -26.17 -4.81
N GLY A 64 -6.52 -27.11 -5.64
CA GLY A 64 -7.24 -27.50 -6.84
C GLY A 64 -7.19 -26.43 -7.95
N THR A 65 -8.01 -26.61 -8.98
CA THR A 65 -8.00 -25.76 -10.19
C THR A 65 -9.20 -24.84 -10.31
N THR A 66 -10.22 -25.02 -9.48
CA THR A 66 -11.48 -24.26 -9.53
C THR A 66 -11.53 -23.20 -8.41
N GLY A 67 -12.30 -22.14 -8.66
CA GLY A 67 -12.43 -21.00 -7.74
C GLY A 67 -11.46 -19.85 -8.04
N THR A 68 -11.32 -18.93 -7.09
CA THR A 68 -10.55 -17.68 -7.23
C THR A 68 -9.17 -17.73 -6.55
N ALA A 69 -8.90 -18.75 -5.73
CA ALA A 69 -7.65 -18.87 -4.98
C ALA A 69 -6.41 -18.95 -5.88
N LEU A 70 -6.45 -19.81 -6.90
CA LEU A 70 -5.32 -20.01 -7.82
C LEU A 70 -5.07 -18.76 -8.69
N ASP A 71 -6.12 -18.04 -9.07
CA ASP A 71 -6.00 -16.78 -9.81
C ASP A 71 -5.23 -15.71 -9.01
N VAL A 72 -5.48 -15.61 -7.70
CA VAL A 72 -4.75 -14.67 -6.83
C VAL A 72 -3.27 -15.00 -6.79
N ILE A 73 -2.94 -16.27 -6.58
CA ILE A 73 -1.55 -16.73 -6.50
C ILE A 73 -0.84 -16.45 -7.83
N ASN A 74 -1.48 -16.78 -8.95
CA ASN A 74 -0.94 -16.53 -10.28
C ASN A 74 -0.77 -15.03 -10.56
N ALA A 75 -1.71 -14.18 -10.15
CA ALA A 75 -1.63 -12.72 -10.32
C ALA A 75 -0.44 -12.11 -9.56
N VAL A 76 -0.18 -12.60 -8.34
CA VAL A 76 0.97 -12.16 -7.53
C VAL A 76 2.28 -12.67 -8.13
N LYS A 77 2.36 -13.96 -8.49
CA LYS A 77 3.56 -14.55 -9.12
C LYS A 77 3.89 -13.92 -10.46
N ALA A 78 2.88 -13.48 -11.21
CA ALA A 78 3.05 -12.78 -12.48
C ALA A 78 3.86 -11.47 -12.34
N GLN A 79 3.93 -10.88 -11.14
CA GLN A 79 4.76 -9.70 -10.88
C GLN A 79 6.26 -10.04 -10.70
N GLY A 80 6.62 -11.33 -10.71
CA GLY A 80 7.99 -11.81 -10.54
C GLY A 80 8.46 -11.82 -9.08
N ILE A 81 7.53 -11.93 -8.13
CA ILE A 81 7.81 -11.88 -6.69
C ILE A 81 7.25 -13.09 -5.96
N GLU A 82 7.88 -13.44 -4.84
CA GLU A 82 7.39 -14.47 -3.93
C GLU A 82 6.77 -13.83 -2.69
N ALA A 83 5.45 -13.94 -2.47
CA ALA A 83 4.72 -13.25 -1.41
C ALA A 83 4.22 -14.17 -0.29
N SER A 84 4.04 -13.57 0.89
CA SER A 84 3.32 -14.14 2.03
C SER A 84 1.82 -13.89 1.84
N ILE A 85 1.01 -14.95 1.85
CA ILE A 85 -0.44 -14.87 1.68
C ILE A 85 -1.12 -15.54 2.86
N VAL A 86 -2.05 -14.83 3.50
CA VAL A 86 -3.02 -15.37 4.45
C VAL A 86 -4.33 -15.55 3.69
N MET A 87 -4.67 -16.80 3.40
CA MET A 87 -5.84 -17.16 2.62
C MET A 87 -6.98 -17.56 3.55
N VAL A 88 -8.17 -17.01 3.33
CA VAL A 88 -9.41 -17.45 3.98
C VAL A 88 -10.30 -18.04 2.90
N ARG A 89 -10.55 -19.34 3.00
CA ARG A 89 -11.38 -20.08 2.06
C ARG A 89 -12.83 -20.08 2.53
N VAL A 90 -13.74 -19.70 1.63
CA VAL A 90 -15.19 -19.70 1.90
C VAL A 90 -15.89 -20.70 0.99
N ALA A 91 -16.93 -21.34 1.51
CA ALA A 91 -17.75 -22.25 0.73
C ALA A 91 -18.51 -21.51 -0.38
N GLU A 92 -18.52 -22.10 -1.59
CA GLU A 92 -19.38 -21.61 -2.67
C GLU A 92 -20.84 -21.97 -2.38
N GLY A 93 -21.71 -20.96 -2.46
CA GLY A 93 -23.15 -21.14 -2.34
C GLY A 93 -23.77 -21.61 -3.65
N VAL A 94 -25.06 -21.95 -3.60
CA VAL A 94 -25.84 -22.35 -4.80
C VAL A 94 -25.89 -21.23 -5.85
N ASP A 95 -25.78 -19.98 -5.41
CA ASP A 95 -25.69 -18.80 -6.25
C ASP A 95 -24.62 -17.81 -5.74
N ALA A 96 -24.41 -16.75 -6.53
CA ALA A 96 -23.47 -15.68 -6.19
C ALA A 96 -23.89 -14.87 -4.96
N GLU A 97 -25.16 -14.90 -4.54
CA GLU A 97 -25.64 -14.19 -3.36
C GLU A 97 -25.31 -14.97 -2.08
N ALA A 98 -25.57 -16.28 -2.08
CA ALA A 98 -25.19 -17.20 -1.00
C ALA A 98 -23.67 -17.27 -0.82
N THR A 99 -22.90 -17.20 -1.91
CA THR A 99 -21.43 -17.12 -1.83
C THR A 99 -20.99 -15.81 -1.17
N ARG A 100 -21.61 -14.67 -1.53
CA ARG A 100 -21.32 -13.38 -0.88
C ARG A 100 -21.70 -13.38 0.59
N ALA A 101 -22.84 -13.97 0.96
CA ALA A 101 -23.26 -14.09 2.36
C ALA A 101 -22.23 -14.89 3.18
N SER A 102 -21.71 -15.96 2.60
CA SER A 102 -20.64 -16.76 3.22
C SER A 102 -19.33 -15.96 3.34
N MET A 103 -19.00 -15.13 2.34
CA MET A 103 -17.83 -14.26 2.37
C MET A 103 -17.91 -13.12 3.39
N VAL A 104 -19.10 -12.54 3.59
CA VAL A 104 -19.34 -11.60 4.69
C VAL A 104 -19.13 -12.30 6.03
N GLY A 105 -19.68 -13.51 6.15
CA GLY A 105 -19.54 -14.34 7.33
C GLY A 105 -20.26 -13.76 8.56
N SER A 106 -19.85 -14.21 9.74
CA SER A 106 -20.43 -13.81 11.02
C SER A 106 -19.34 -13.45 12.02
N ALA A 107 -19.48 -12.28 12.66
CA ALA A 107 -18.58 -11.85 13.72
C ALA A 107 -18.58 -12.79 14.95
N ALA A 108 -19.69 -13.48 15.23
CA ALA A 108 -19.77 -14.40 16.37
C ALA A 108 -18.96 -15.68 16.13
N ALA A 109 -18.98 -16.18 14.90
CA ALA A 109 -18.25 -17.38 14.50
C ALA A 109 -16.86 -17.07 13.91
N GLN A 110 -16.53 -15.79 13.72
CA GLN A 110 -15.31 -15.32 13.05
C GLN A 110 -15.14 -15.89 11.63
N THR A 111 -16.24 -16.05 10.89
CA THR A 111 -16.20 -16.62 9.53
C THR A 111 -16.05 -15.55 8.44
N GLY A 112 -15.68 -15.95 7.23
CA GLY A 112 -15.54 -15.05 6.07
C GLY A 112 -14.53 -13.92 6.31
N ALA A 113 -14.91 -12.68 5.98
CA ALA A 113 -14.06 -11.50 6.14
C ALA A 113 -13.59 -11.32 7.60
N HIS A 114 -14.42 -11.66 8.58
CA HIS A 114 -14.07 -11.54 10.00
C HIS A 114 -12.91 -12.45 10.42
N ALA A 115 -12.60 -13.48 9.63
CA ALA A 115 -11.49 -14.38 9.93
C ALA A 115 -10.11 -13.70 9.88
N PHE A 116 -9.97 -12.62 9.10
CA PHE A 116 -8.74 -11.83 9.07
C PHE A 116 -8.37 -11.25 10.44
N ALA A 117 -9.36 -10.97 11.30
CA ALA A 117 -9.11 -10.35 12.60
C ALA A 117 -8.36 -11.25 13.58
N TYR A 118 -8.43 -12.58 13.41
CA TYR A 118 -7.75 -13.54 14.30
C TYR A 118 -6.53 -14.22 13.65
N ALA A 119 -6.22 -13.91 12.40
CA ALA A 119 -5.08 -14.48 11.67
C ALA A 119 -3.76 -14.39 12.48
N LEU A 120 -3.47 -13.25 13.11
CA LEU A 120 -2.26 -13.11 13.93
C LEU A 120 -2.18 -14.11 15.09
N GLY A 121 -3.31 -14.42 15.72
CA GLY A 121 -3.37 -15.36 16.85
C GLY A 121 -3.35 -16.84 16.42
N HIS A 122 -3.78 -17.13 15.19
CA HIS A 122 -3.91 -18.49 14.68
C HIS A 122 -2.70 -18.93 13.86
N VAL A 123 -2.30 -18.12 12.87
CA VAL A 123 -1.16 -18.41 11.97
C VAL A 123 0.10 -17.61 12.30
N GLY A 124 0.04 -16.68 13.27
CA GLY A 124 1.20 -15.87 13.65
C GLY A 124 1.52 -14.72 12.70
N VAL A 125 0.70 -14.51 11.66
CA VAL A 125 0.89 -13.48 10.62
C VAL A 125 -0.38 -12.65 10.48
N GLU A 126 -0.22 -11.33 10.47
CA GLU A 126 -1.32 -10.38 10.22
C GLU A 126 -1.28 -9.91 8.75
N PRO A 127 -2.41 -9.87 8.04
CA PRO A 127 -2.47 -9.31 6.69
C PRO A 127 -2.53 -7.77 6.71
N ASP A 128 -1.78 -7.13 5.81
CA ASP A 128 -1.70 -5.66 5.67
C ASP A 128 -2.31 -5.16 4.35
N LEU A 129 -2.57 -6.06 3.40
CA LEU A 129 -3.34 -5.81 2.19
C LEU A 129 -4.50 -6.81 2.17
N LEU A 130 -5.73 -6.36 1.96
CA LEU A 130 -6.91 -7.24 1.91
C LEU A 130 -7.55 -7.20 0.53
N ILE A 131 -7.85 -8.37 -0.02
CA ILE A 131 -8.55 -8.52 -1.29
C ILE A 131 -9.70 -9.52 -1.20
N ALA A 132 -10.75 -9.26 -1.95
CA ALA A 132 -11.87 -10.18 -2.19
C ALA A 132 -12.19 -10.19 -3.70
N PRO A 133 -11.32 -10.81 -4.52
CA PRO A 133 -11.34 -10.68 -5.97
C PRO A 133 -12.67 -11.16 -6.56
N GLY A 134 -13.29 -10.32 -7.38
CA GLY A 134 -14.53 -10.63 -8.11
C GLY A 134 -15.82 -10.50 -7.29
N TYR A 135 -15.77 -10.66 -5.97
CA TYR A 135 -16.96 -10.60 -5.10
C TYR A 135 -17.17 -9.24 -4.44
N ALA A 136 -16.11 -8.44 -4.28
CA ALA A 136 -16.17 -7.06 -3.78
C ALA A 136 -16.30 -6.00 -4.90
N ALA A 137 -16.67 -6.41 -6.11
CA ALA A 137 -16.88 -5.50 -7.24
C ALA A 137 -18.36 -5.12 -7.40
N THR A 138 -18.62 -3.92 -7.92
CA THR A 138 -19.92 -3.38 -8.32
C THR A 138 -20.92 -3.16 -7.16
N ARG A 139 -21.81 -2.18 -7.32
CA ARG A 139 -22.97 -1.98 -6.43
C ARG A 139 -23.96 -3.14 -6.57
N ILE A 140 -24.61 -3.52 -5.48
CA ILE A 140 -25.64 -4.55 -5.46
C ILE A 140 -26.96 -3.91 -5.03
N ALA A 141 -28.01 -4.07 -5.84
CA ALA A 141 -29.33 -3.50 -5.58
C ALA A 141 -29.33 -1.99 -5.26
N GLY A 142 -28.43 -1.22 -5.88
CA GLY A 142 -28.28 0.22 -5.64
C GLY A 142 -27.60 0.58 -4.31
N ALA A 143 -27.09 -0.39 -3.56
CA ALA A 143 -26.35 -0.20 -2.32
C ALA A 143 -24.88 -0.65 -2.46
N LYS A 144 -24.09 -0.28 -1.44
CA LYS A 144 -22.71 -0.74 -1.28
C LYS A 144 -22.66 -2.27 -1.25
N ASN A 145 -21.63 -2.84 -1.85
CA ASN A 145 -21.43 -4.28 -1.84
C ASN A 145 -21.16 -4.77 -0.40
N PRO A 146 -21.92 -5.76 0.12
CA PRO A 146 -21.78 -6.22 1.49
C PRO A 146 -20.41 -6.88 1.77
N VAL A 147 -19.79 -7.53 0.78
CA VAL A 147 -18.44 -8.11 0.93
C VAL A 147 -17.39 -7.00 1.04
N ALA A 148 -17.51 -5.95 0.23
CA ALA A 148 -16.60 -4.81 0.29
C ALA A 148 -16.74 -4.07 1.63
N ASP A 149 -17.96 -3.93 2.16
CA ASP A 149 -18.17 -3.34 3.48
C ASP A 149 -17.58 -4.17 4.61
N ALA A 150 -17.78 -5.50 4.61
CA ALA A 150 -17.21 -6.38 5.62
C ALA A 150 -15.68 -6.38 5.61
N VAL A 151 -15.06 -6.39 4.42
CA VAL A 151 -13.60 -6.32 4.29
C VAL A 151 -13.08 -4.94 4.69
N GLU A 152 -13.76 -3.85 4.36
CA GLU A 152 -13.40 -2.49 4.82
C GLU A 152 -13.44 -2.38 6.36
N GLN A 153 -14.47 -2.95 7.01
CA GLN A 153 -14.52 -2.99 8.47
C GLN A 153 -13.28 -3.68 9.07
N MET A 154 -12.83 -4.77 8.45
CA MET A 154 -11.63 -5.48 8.88
C MET A 154 -10.35 -4.71 8.55
N ALA A 155 -10.31 -4.04 7.39
CA ALA A 155 -9.21 -3.16 6.99
C ALA A 155 -9.01 -2.03 8.01
N LYS A 156 -10.07 -1.37 8.47
CA LYS A 156 -10.02 -0.36 9.54
C LYS A 156 -9.49 -0.93 10.85
N LYS A 157 -9.99 -2.10 11.25
CA LYS A 157 -9.61 -2.75 12.50
C LYS A 157 -8.13 -3.15 12.51
N LEU A 158 -7.67 -3.71 11.40
CA LEU A 158 -6.28 -4.14 11.21
C LEU A 158 -5.38 -3.01 10.74
N GLN A 159 -5.88 -1.81 10.41
CA GLN A 159 -5.13 -0.76 9.70
C GLN A 159 -4.45 -1.26 8.41
N ALA A 160 -5.11 -2.19 7.71
CA ALA A 160 -4.67 -2.77 6.43
C ALA A 160 -5.32 -2.02 5.26
N ILE A 161 -4.75 -2.08 4.05
CA ILE A 161 -5.39 -1.50 2.85
C ILE A 161 -6.25 -2.54 2.16
N ALA A 162 -7.55 -2.28 2.04
CA ALA A 162 -8.45 -3.04 1.21
C ALA A 162 -8.35 -2.60 -0.25
N VAL A 163 -7.99 -3.51 -1.14
CA VAL A 163 -7.91 -3.27 -2.58
C VAL A 163 -9.12 -3.92 -3.25
N PHE A 164 -9.98 -3.09 -3.87
CA PHE A 164 -11.19 -3.55 -4.54
C PHE A 164 -11.21 -3.14 -6.01
N ASP A 165 -11.84 -3.98 -6.82
CA ASP A 165 -12.22 -3.62 -8.17
C ASP A 165 -13.54 -2.84 -8.14
N THR A 166 -13.68 -1.80 -8.96
CA THR A 166 -14.99 -1.16 -9.13
C THR A 166 -15.93 -2.05 -9.95
N GLY A 167 -15.39 -2.76 -10.94
CA GLY A 167 -16.13 -3.67 -11.82
C GLY A 167 -17.25 -3.01 -12.62
N GLY A 168 -17.21 -1.68 -12.80
CA GLY A 168 -18.20 -0.95 -13.58
C GLY A 168 -18.03 -1.22 -15.08
N PRO A 169 -19.08 -1.64 -15.81
CA PRO A 169 -19.00 -1.73 -17.27
C PRO A 169 -18.83 -0.34 -17.92
N THR A 170 -19.25 0.71 -17.21
CA THR A 170 -19.11 2.12 -17.61
C THR A 170 -18.35 2.93 -16.57
N ARG A 171 -17.88 4.13 -16.97
CA ARG A 171 -17.20 5.03 -16.04
C ARG A 171 -18.15 5.56 -14.96
N GLU A 172 -19.41 5.77 -15.31
CA GLU A 172 -20.45 6.26 -14.42
C GLU A 172 -20.74 5.25 -13.32
N ASP A 173 -20.75 3.95 -13.62
CA ASP A 173 -20.92 2.88 -12.62
C ASP A 173 -19.73 2.83 -11.65
N SER A 174 -18.50 3.01 -12.16
CA SER A 174 -17.29 3.08 -11.33
C SER A 174 -17.32 4.29 -10.38
N LEU A 175 -17.76 5.46 -10.87
CA LEU A 175 -17.94 6.66 -10.04
C LEU A 175 -19.07 6.49 -9.01
N ALA A 176 -20.18 5.86 -9.41
CA ALA A 176 -21.28 5.57 -8.51
C ALA A 176 -20.85 4.59 -7.40
N TYR A 177 -20.01 3.60 -7.70
CA TYR A 177 -19.48 2.70 -6.68
C TYR A 177 -18.50 3.42 -5.75
N ARG A 178 -17.62 4.27 -6.29
CA ARG A 178 -16.70 5.09 -5.49
C ARG A 178 -17.41 5.97 -4.47
N ALA A 179 -18.61 6.47 -4.79
CA ALA A 179 -19.39 7.30 -3.88
C ALA A 179 -19.84 6.57 -2.59
N ASP A 180 -19.84 5.23 -2.58
CA ASP A 180 -20.22 4.44 -1.40
C ASP A 180 -19.06 4.27 -0.38
N PHE A 181 -17.86 4.77 -0.70
CA PHE A 181 -16.66 4.66 0.14
C PHE A 181 -16.20 6.03 0.64
N SER A 182 -15.70 6.08 1.89
CA SER A 182 -15.17 7.30 2.52
C SER A 182 -13.92 7.05 3.35
N ASP A 183 -13.36 5.85 3.29
CA ASP A 183 -12.27 5.43 4.16
C ASP A 183 -10.89 5.61 3.53
N ARG A 184 -9.91 5.95 4.38
CA ARG A 184 -8.49 6.05 4.00
C ARG A 184 -7.85 4.68 3.75
N PHE A 185 -8.41 3.61 4.30
CA PHE A 185 -7.89 2.25 4.14
C PHE A 185 -8.42 1.52 2.91
N THR A 186 -9.17 2.19 2.02
CA THR A 186 -9.69 1.58 0.79
C THR A 186 -8.99 2.18 -0.45
N TYR A 187 -8.61 1.30 -1.37
CA TYR A 187 -8.00 1.60 -2.66
C TYR A 187 -8.81 0.92 -3.76
N LEU A 188 -9.35 1.71 -4.70
CA LEU A 188 -10.18 1.21 -5.79
C LEU A 188 -9.39 1.14 -7.09
N VAL A 189 -9.64 0.09 -7.87
CA VAL A 189 -8.98 -0.14 -9.16
C VAL A 189 -10.04 -0.35 -10.25
N ASP A 190 -9.87 0.34 -11.38
CA ASP A 190 -10.69 0.22 -12.58
C ASP A 190 -9.81 0.38 -13.82
N PRO A 191 -9.90 -0.45 -14.87
CA PRO A 191 -10.84 -1.55 -15.08
C PRO A 191 -10.25 -2.92 -14.73
N MET A 192 -11.08 -3.96 -14.86
CA MET A 192 -10.63 -5.35 -14.86
C MET A 192 -9.58 -5.63 -15.95
N VAL A 193 -8.80 -6.69 -15.79
CA VAL A 193 -7.69 -7.04 -16.69
C VAL A 193 -8.01 -8.27 -17.54
N ARG A 194 -7.37 -8.37 -18.72
CA ARG A 194 -7.42 -9.55 -19.59
C ARG A 194 -6.16 -10.37 -19.38
N VAL A 195 -6.33 -11.67 -19.14
CA VAL A 195 -5.23 -12.60 -18.86
C VAL A 195 -5.26 -13.73 -19.88
N ALA A 196 -4.10 -14.33 -20.14
CA ALA A 196 -4.01 -15.50 -21.00
C ALA A 196 -4.60 -16.74 -20.30
N SER A 197 -5.42 -17.50 -21.02
CA SER A 197 -5.89 -18.83 -20.61
C SER A 197 -5.80 -19.77 -21.81
N GLU A 198 -5.84 -21.09 -21.58
CA GLU A 198 -5.71 -22.12 -22.63
C GLU A 198 -6.74 -21.95 -23.77
N GLY A 199 -7.91 -21.36 -23.46
CA GLY A 199 -8.98 -21.07 -24.43
C GLY A 199 -8.98 -19.65 -25.03
N GLY A 200 -7.98 -18.82 -24.74
CA GLY A 200 -7.91 -17.42 -25.17
C GLY A 200 -7.97 -16.40 -24.02
N PRO A 201 -8.04 -15.09 -24.31
CA PRO A 201 -8.02 -14.05 -23.28
C PRO A 201 -9.30 -14.04 -22.45
N VAL A 202 -9.17 -14.16 -21.12
CA VAL A 202 -10.28 -14.14 -20.16
C VAL A 202 -10.20 -12.87 -19.31
N VAL A 203 -11.34 -12.30 -18.93
CA VAL A 203 -11.41 -11.15 -18.01
C VAL A 203 -11.30 -11.64 -16.57
N LYS A 204 -10.39 -11.05 -15.80
CA LYS A 204 -10.19 -11.34 -14.38
C LYS A 204 -10.16 -10.04 -13.56
N PRO A 205 -10.49 -10.11 -12.25
CA PRO A 205 -10.39 -8.97 -11.34
C PRO A 205 -8.96 -8.42 -11.29
N ALA A 206 -8.80 -7.10 -11.28
CA ALA A 206 -7.51 -6.42 -11.25
C ALA A 206 -6.96 -6.21 -9.83
N ALA A 207 -7.81 -6.30 -8.79
CA ALA A 207 -7.38 -6.10 -7.40
C ALA A 207 -6.20 -6.99 -6.99
N ALA A 208 -6.18 -8.26 -7.40
CA ALA A 208 -5.07 -9.17 -7.10
C ALA A 208 -3.75 -8.75 -7.76
N TYR A 209 -3.82 -8.23 -8.98
CA TYR A 209 -2.66 -7.70 -9.71
C TYR A 209 -2.13 -6.41 -9.08
N ALA A 210 -3.04 -5.49 -8.74
CA ALA A 210 -2.69 -4.26 -8.03
C ALA A 210 -2.05 -4.58 -6.69
N ALA A 211 -2.63 -5.48 -5.88
CA ALA A 211 -2.05 -5.91 -4.62
C ALA A 211 -0.65 -6.54 -4.80
N GLY A 212 -0.44 -7.33 -5.86
CA GLY A 212 0.89 -7.81 -6.23
C GLY A 212 1.90 -6.68 -6.49
N LEU A 213 1.48 -5.58 -7.11
CA LEU A 213 2.32 -4.40 -7.35
C LEU A 213 2.65 -3.62 -6.06
N PHE A 214 1.75 -3.60 -5.07
CA PHE A 214 2.09 -3.08 -3.73
C PHE A 214 3.23 -3.89 -3.13
N ILE A 215 3.09 -5.22 -3.08
CA ILE A 215 4.09 -6.12 -2.48
C ILE A 215 5.42 -6.04 -3.24
N LYS A 216 5.38 -5.91 -4.58
CA LYS A 216 6.58 -5.72 -5.40
C LYS A 216 7.32 -4.46 -5.01
N ARG A 217 6.63 -3.32 -4.93
CA ARG A 217 7.24 -2.04 -4.56
C ARG A 217 7.84 -2.09 -3.17
N ASP A 218 7.12 -2.68 -2.23
CA ASP A 218 7.58 -2.78 -0.85
C ASP A 218 8.91 -3.55 -0.76
N LYS A 219 9.05 -4.64 -1.51
CA LYS A 219 10.29 -5.44 -1.57
C LYS A 219 11.43 -4.73 -2.28
N GLU A 220 11.14 -4.04 -3.37
CA GLU A 220 12.15 -3.29 -4.13
C GLU A 220 12.74 -2.13 -3.33
N LYS A 221 11.94 -1.51 -2.46
CA LYS A 221 12.31 -0.30 -1.74
C LYS A 221 12.53 -0.50 -0.25
N GLY A 222 12.15 -1.64 0.31
CA GLY A 222 12.38 -2.00 1.71
C GLY A 222 11.27 -1.57 2.68
N GLY A 223 10.04 -1.32 2.20
CA GLY A 223 8.90 -0.97 3.04
C GLY A 223 7.73 -0.32 2.29
N PRO A 224 6.60 -0.07 2.96
CA PRO A 224 5.35 0.40 2.35
C PRO A 224 5.30 1.91 2.07
N TYR A 225 6.46 2.56 2.04
CA TYR A 225 6.60 4.04 2.04
C TYR A 225 6.41 4.67 0.67
N TRP A 226 6.51 3.86 -0.39
CA TRP A 226 6.46 4.32 -1.76
C TRP A 226 5.13 3.97 -2.42
N SER A 227 4.69 4.85 -3.31
CA SER A 227 3.50 4.63 -4.10
C SER A 227 3.64 3.38 -4.98
N PRO A 228 2.58 2.56 -5.08
CA PRO A 228 2.52 1.43 -6.02
C PRO A 228 2.32 1.90 -7.47
N SER A 229 1.99 3.17 -7.70
CA SER A 229 1.76 3.74 -9.03
C SER A 229 3.05 3.76 -9.88
N ASN A 230 2.87 3.88 -11.19
CA ASN A 230 3.91 3.91 -12.22
C ASN A 230 4.78 2.63 -12.24
N GLN A 231 4.12 1.47 -12.10
CA GLN A 231 4.75 0.16 -12.22
C GLN A 231 4.13 -0.64 -13.36
N ASP A 232 4.98 -1.36 -14.09
CA ASP A 232 4.53 -2.30 -15.10
C ASP A 232 3.93 -3.56 -14.46
N CYS A 233 2.69 -3.86 -14.84
CA CYS A 233 1.94 -5.02 -14.37
C CYS A 233 2.24 -6.23 -15.24
N GLY A 234 2.87 -7.24 -14.64
CA GLY A 234 3.13 -8.52 -15.30
C GLY A 234 1.88 -9.40 -15.39
N GLY A 235 1.87 -10.34 -16.35
CA GLY A 235 0.82 -11.36 -16.50
C GLY A 235 -0.48 -10.92 -17.15
N ILE A 236 -0.63 -9.64 -17.47
CA ILE A 236 -1.80 -9.12 -18.17
C ILE A 236 -1.54 -8.94 -19.66
N LEU A 237 -2.52 -9.29 -20.48
CA LEU A 237 -2.52 -9.03 -21.92
C LEU A 237 -2.99 -7.60 -22.23
N GLY A 238 -3.77 -7.01 -21.32
CA GLY A 238 -4.27 -5.65 -21.41
C GLY A 238 -5.47 -5.42 -20.48
N ILE A 239 -6.09 -4.26 -20.63
CA ILE A 239 -7.31 -3.89 -19.89
C ILE A 239 -8.58 -4.44 -20.57
N ALA A 240 -9.58 -4.76 -19.76
CA ALA A 240 -10.87 -5.26 -20.24
C ALA A 240 -11.64 -4.17 -21.00
N ARG A 241 -11.69 -2.99 -20.41
CA ARG A 241 -12.31 -1.76 -20.91
C ARG A 241 -11.20 -0.77 -21.29
N PRO A 242 -11.20 -0.19 -22.50
CA PRO A 242 -10.21 0.82 -22.84
C PRO A 242 -10.47 2.10 -22.03
N VAL A 243 -9.43 2.61 -21.36
CA VAL A 243 -9.45 3.90 -20.65
C VAL A 243 -8.57 4.87 -21.42
N SER A 244 -9.09 6.05 -21.74
CA SER A 244 -8.33 7.08 -22.45
C SER A 244 -7.31 7.76 -21.52
N PHE A 245 -6.10 7.94 -22.03
CA PHE A 245 -5.00 8.64 -21.36
C PHE A 245 -4.25 9.48 -22.39
N TYR A 246 -4.05 10.77 -22.09
CA TYR A 246 -3.31 11.70 -22.92
C TYR A 246 -2.32 12.48 -22.04
N GLU A 247 -1.06 12.52 -22.45
CA GLU A 247 -0.03 13.28 -21.72
C GLU A 247 -0.21 14.79 -21.94
N GLY A 248 -0.21 15.57 -20.86
CA GLY A 248 -0.31 17.04 -20.91
C GLY A 248 -1.73 17.60 -21.10
N GLU A 249 -2.73 16.73 -21.25
CA GLU A 249 -4.14 17.10 -21.35
C GLU A 249 -4.90 16.59 -20.12
N VAL A 250 -5.77 17.43 -19.56
CA VAL A 250 -6.50 17.12 -18.31
C VAL A 250 -7.82 16.40 -18.61
N ASP A 251 -8.38 16.65 -19.80
CA ASP A 251 -9.71 16.16 -20.20
C ASP A 251 -9.66 14.72 -20.75
N HIS A 252 -9.36 13.75 -19.88
CA HIS A 252 -9.39 12.33 -20.24
C HIS A 252 -9.91 11.44 -19.11
N GLU A 253 -10.31 10.21 -19.46
CA GLU A 253 -11.02 9.34 -18.53
C GLU A 253 -10.16 8.87 -17.36
N ALA A 254 -8.88 8.56 -17.60
CA ALA A 254 -7.98 8.17 -16.51
C ALA A 254 -7.83 9.30 -15.47
N ASN A 255 -7.79 10.57 -15.90
CA ASN A 255 -7.71 11.69 -14.98
C ASN A 255 -8.99 11.87 -14.16
N LEU A 256 -10.16 11.76 -14.81
CA LEU A 256 -11.46 11.82 -14.11
C LEU A 256 -11.59 10.74 -13.03
N LEU A 257 -11.17 9.50 -13.34
CA LEU A 257 -11.21 8.40 -12.38
C LEU A 257 -10.20 8.59 -11.24
N ASN A 258 -8.98 9.06 -11.56
CA ASN A 258 -7.95 9.33 -10.55
C ASN A 258 -8.34 10.48 -9.61
N GLU A 259 -8.94 11.55 -10.14
CA GLU A 259 -9.45 12.67 -9.32
C GLU A 259 -10.49 12.17 -8.32
N ALA A 260 -11.34 11.23 -8.74
CA ALA A 260 -12.30 10.56 -7.88
C ALA A 260 -11.66 9.55 -6.90
N GLY A 261 -10.35 9.27 -6.97
CA GLY A 261 -9.67 8.29 -6.11
C GLY A 261 -9.80 6.84 -6.56
N ILE A 262 -9.98 6.62 -7.87
CA ILE A 262 -9.97 5.30 -8.52
C ILE A 262 -8.70 5.19 -9.35
N ALA A 263 -7.85 4.21 -9.06
CA ALA A 263 -6.65 3.94 -9.82
C ALA A 263 -6.97 3.20 -11.13
N THR A 264 -6.19 3.51 -12.17
CA THR A 264 -6.37 3.00 -13.52
C THR A 264 -5.14 2.30 -14.08
N PHE A 265 -5.24 1.73 -15.28
CA PHE A 265 -4.09 1.20 -16.01
C PHE A 265 -3.88 1.98 -17.30
N ILE A 266 -2.72 2.61 -17.45
CA ILE A 266 -2.38 3.41 -18.63
C ILE A 266 -1.47 2.66 -19.61
N PRO A 267 -1.47 3.05 -20.90
CA PRO A 267 -0.53 2.56 -21.91
C PRO A 267 0.93 2.65 -21.45
N ALA A 268 1.67 1.55 -21.56
CA ALA A 268 3.12 1.59 -21.39
C ALA A 268 3.79 2.16 -22.65
N ARG A 269 4.77 3.02 -22.47
CA ARG A 269 5.65 3.47 -23.56
C ARG A 269 6.61 2.33 -23.93
N LEU A 270 6.50 1.79 -25.16
CA LEU A 270 7.33 0.64 -25.59
C LEU A 270 8.75 1.04 -25.99
N VAL A 271 8.95 2.28 -26.44
CA VAL A 271 10.24 2.80 -26.88
C VAL A 271 10.46 4.19 -26.29
N GLN A 272 11.55 4.40 -25.56
CA GLN A 272 11.86 5.68 -24.91
C GLN A 272 12.37 6.78 -25.89
N GLY A 273 12.60 6.43 -27.16
CA GLY A 273 12.99 7.38 -28.20
C GLY A 273 11.89 8.36 -28.62
N ALA A 274 12.27 9.42 -29.33
CA ALA A 274 11.38 10.52 -29.75
C ALA A 274 10.23 10.11 -30.71
N GLY A 275 10.28 8.89 -31.27
CA GLY A 275 9.21 8.30 -32.10
C GLY A 275 8.61 7.04 -31.49
N GLY A 276 8.69 6.89 -30.16
CA GLY A 276 8.30 5.66 -29.50
C GLY A 276 6.81 5.39 -29.53
N THR A 277 6.43 4.17 -29.91
CA THR A 277 5.05 3.70 -29.92
C THR A 277 4.58 3.40 -28.49
N PHE A 278 3.36 3.79 -28.16
CA PHE A 278 2.70 3.34 -26.93
C PHE A 278 2.06 1.98 -27.15
N ALA A 279 2.13 1.10 -26.15
CA ALA A 279 1.38 -0.14 -26.17
C ALA A 279 -0.11 0.18 -26.18
N ALA A 280 -0.85 -0.32 -27.18
CA ALA A 280 -2.30 -0.15 -27.23
C ALA A 280 -3.01 -0.74 -25.99
N ASN A 281 -2.35 -1.66 -25.30
CA ASN A 281 -2.86 -2.33 -24.11
C ASN A 281 -2.22 -1.69 -22.85
N GLY A 282 -3.05 -1.00 -22.06
CA GLY A 282 -2.67 -0.42 -20.77
C GLY A 282 -2.15 -1.47 -19.81
N ARG A 283 -1.00 -1.19 -19.19
CA ARG A 283 -0.33 -2.11 -18.26
C ARG A 283 0.38 -1.45 -17.08
N ILE A 284 0.53 -0.11 -17.12
CA ILE A 284 1.12 0.63 -16.01
C ILE A 284 0.02 0.96 -15.02
N LEU A 285 0.15 0.55 -13.75
CA LEU A 285 -0.78 1.01 -12.71
C LEU A 285 -0.62 2.52 -12.51
N TRP A 286 -1.72 3.25 -12.54
CA TRP A 286 -1.75 4.71 -12.55
C TRP A 286 -2.82 5.22 -11.59
N GLY A 287 -2.37 5.65 -10.41
CA GLY A 287 -3.23 6.16 -9.35
C GLY A 287 -2.66 5.82 -7.99
N ASN A 288 -2.58 6.81 -7.11
CA ASN A 288 -1.97 6.71 -5.78
C ASN A 288 -2.89 7.24 -4.67
N ARG A 289 -4.14 7.56 -5.02
CA ARG A 289 -5.15 8.09 -4.10
C ARG A 289 -5.97 6.97 -3.45
N THR A 290 -6.43 7.22 -2.22
CA THR A 290 -7.36 6.39 -1.46
C THR A 290 -8.78 6.91 -1.61
N THR A 291 -9.76 6.24 -0.99
CA THR A 291 -11.14 6.74 -0.95
C THR A 291 -11.43 7.74 0.17
N SER A 292 -10.39 8.22 0.89
CA SER A 292 -10.52 9.18 1.98
C SER A 292 -11.26 10.44 1.54
N THR A 293 -12.15 10.94 2.39
CA THR A 293 -12.75 12.28 2.23
C THR A 293 -11.87 13.39 2.83
N ASP A 294 -10.94 13.03 3.71
CA ASP A 294 -9.97 13.96 4.29
C ASP A 294 -8.76 14.09 3.32
N PRO A 295 -8.48 15.31 2.81
CA PRO A 295 -7.33 15.56 1.95
C PRO A 295 -5.97 15.22 2.58
N LEU A 296 -5.87 15.22 3.91
CA LEU A 296 -4.63 14.83 4.60
C LEU A 296 -4.27 13.37 4.35
N TRP A 297 -5.27 12.50 4.20
CA TRP A 297 -5.09 11.04 4.03
C TRP A 297 -5.37 10.57 2.61
N GLN A 298 -5.27 11.47 1.63
CA GLN A 298 -5.60 11.15 0.24
C GLN A 298 -4.62 10.15 -0.39
N PHE A 299 -3.35 10.11 0.03
CA PHE A 299 -2.34 9.26 -0.60
C PHE A 299 -2.16 7.92 0.10
N VAL A 300 -2.12 6.84 -0.69
CA VAL A 300 -2.04 5.47 -0.14
C VAL A 300 -0.73 5.19 0.58
N ASN A 301 0.39 5.74 0.10
CA ASN A 301 1.69 5.53 0.75
C ASN A 301 1.79 6.28 2.09
N VAL A 302 1.16 7.45 2.22
CA VAL A 302 1.06 8.20 3.48
C VAL A 302 0.28 7.37 4.51
N VAL A 303 -0.91 6.87 4.11
CA VAL A 303 -1.74 6.03 5.00
C VAL A 303 -1.01 4.76 5.43
N ARG A 304 -0.33 4.06 4.51
CA ARG A 304 0.41 2.84 4.83
C ARG A 304 1.63 3.09 5.71
N THR A 305 2.36 4.18 5.47
CA THR A 305 3.50 4.57 6.30
C THR A 305 3.05 4.88 7.73
N ARG A 306 1.97 5.65 7.89
CA ARG A 306 1.41 5.95 9.20
C ARG A 306 0.92 4.70 9.93
N ALA A 307 0.20 3.83 9.22
CA ALA A 307 -0.26 2.55 9.77
C ALA A 307 0.92 1.68 10.24
N LEU A 308 2.02 1.62 9.48
CA LEU A 308 3.23 0.91 9.89
C LEU A 308 3.80 1.47 11.20
N ILE A 309 3.95 2.80 11.29
CA ILE A 309 4.50 3.47 12.47
C ILE A 309 3.65 3.13 13.71
N GLU A 310 2.33 3.30 13.60
CA GLU A 310 1.38 3.03 14.69
C GLU A 310 1.41 1.55 15.13
N LYS A 311 1.39 0.61 14.18
CA LYS A 311 1.49 -0.82 14.47
C LYS A 311 2.83 -1.19 15.12
N THR A 312 3.93 -0.68 14.58
CA THR A 312 5.28 -1.01 15.06
C THR A 312 5.46 -0.52 16.50
N ILE A 313 5.03 0.71 16.80
CA ILE A 313 5.07 1.27 18.15
C ILE A 313 4.25 0.41 19.12
N SER A 314 3.01 0.08 18.78
CA SER A 314 2.12 -0.68 19.67
C SER A 314 2.66 -2.09 20.02
N ARG A 315 3.42 -2.71 19.11
CA ARG A 315 3.99 -4.05 19.31
C ARG A 315 5.34 -4.03 20.03
N SER A 316 6.12 -2.97 19.88
CA SER A 316 7.53 -2.95 20.29
C SER A 316 7.76 -2.64 21.78
N PHE A 317 6.83 -1.94 22.43
CA PHE A 317 7.01 -1.49 23.83
C PHE A 317 6.48 -2.45 24.89
N ARG A 318 6.12 -3.70 24.54
CA ARG A 318 5.65 -4.70 25.52
C ARG A 318 6.63 -4.94 26.67
N TRP A 319 7.93 -4.81 26.42
CA TRP A 319 8.96 -4.99 27.45
C TRP A 319 8.94 -3.89 28.53
N ALA A 320 8.41 -2.70 28.21
CA ALA A 320 8.32 -1.57 29.13
C ALA A 320 7.07 -1.65 30.01
N ASN A 321 6.08 -2.44 29.60
CA ASN A 321 4.90 -2.69 30.43
C ASN A 321 5.30 -3.43 31.72
N ASP A 322 4.58 -3.15 32.80
CA ASP A 322 4.79 -3.71 34.15
C ASP A 322 6.12 -3.33 34.83
N GLN A 323 6.96 -2.53 34.20
CA GLN A 323 8.14 -1.98 34.85
C GLN A 323 7.77 -0.83 35.80
N ASN A 324 8.56 -0.68 36.87
CA ASN A 324 8.41 0.45 37.77
C ASN A 324 8.71 1.75 37.04
N LEU A 325 7.77 2.70 37.09
CA LEU A 325 7.94 4.01 36.49
C LEU A 325 9.16 4.72 37.10
N SER A 326 10.17 4.97 36.27
CA SER A 326 11.40 5.68 36.64
C SER A 326 11.77 6.68 35.55
N PRO A 327 12.53 7.73 35.85
CA PRO A 327 13.02 8.66 34.83
C PRO A 327 13.83 7.94 33.74
N GLN A 328 14.59 6.92 34.12
CA GLN A 328 15.40 6.13 33.19
C GLN A 328 14.52 5.37 32.20
N LEU A 329 13.44 4.73 32.67
CA LEU A 329 12.49 4.03 31.80
C LEU A 329 11.90 4.95 30.73
N VAL A 330 11.46 6.15 31.13
CA VAL A 330 10.88 7.13 30.21
C VAL A 330 11.91 7.56 29.15
N ILE A 331 13.14 7.88 29.57
CA ILE A 331 14.22 8.25 28.65
C ILE A 331 14.57 7.11 27.70
N THR A 332 14.61 5.87 28.18
CA THR A 332 14.91 4.69 27.34
C THR A 332 13.81 4.45 26.31
N ILE A 333 12.53 4.61 26.67
CA ILE A 333 11.41 4.53 25.72
C ILE A 333 11.53 5.63 24.66
N MET A 334 11.73 6.89 25.07
CA MET A 334 11.86 8.02 24.14
C MET A 334 13.04 7.84 23.18
N ARG A 335 14.21 7.39 23.68
CA ARG A 335 15.37 7.13 22.83
C ARG A 335 15.14 6.00 21.83
N SER A 336 14.48 4.93 22.26
CA SER A 336 14.16 3.81 21.37
C SER A 336 13.18 4.25 20.26
N LEU A 337 12.21 5.10 20.61
CA LEU A 337 11.28 5.66 19.63
C LEU A 337 11.97 6.65 18.67
N GLN A 338 12.82 7.53 19.19
CA GLN A 338 13.56 8.49 18.36
C GLN A 338 14.47 7.77 17.37
N GLN A 339 15.20 6.74 17.83
CA GLN A 339 16.05 5.93 16.95
C GLN A 339 15.25 5.31 15.80
N PHE A 340 14.04 4.81 16.08
CA PHE A 340 13.17 4.26 15.05
C PHE A 340 12.74 5.33 14.02
N LEU A 341 12.36 6.53 14.46
CA LEU A 341 12.01 7.62 13.55
C LEU A 341 13.22 8.08 12.74
N ASP A 342 14.42 8.13 13.34
CA ASP A 342 15.66 8.48 12.65
C ASP A 342 16.01 7.46 11.56
N GLU A 343 15.78 6.16 11.81
CA GLU A 343 15.93 5.09 10.82
C GLU A 343 14.95 5.27 9.65
N LEU A 344 13.68 5.58 9.92
CA LEU A 344 12.68 5.86 8.88
C LEU A 344 13.04 7.11 8.06
N LYS A 345 13.58 8.14 8.71
CA LYS A 345 14.06 9.35 8.06
C LYS A 345 15.27 9.05 7.15
N ALA A 346 16.18 8.19 7.59
CA ALA A 346 17.34 7.80 6.79
C ALA A 346 16.93 7.03 5.51
N VAL A 347 15.87 6.23 5.58
CA VAL A 347 15.28 5.53 4.42
C VAL A 347 14.50 6.48 3.49
N GLY A 348 14.13 7.67 3.98
CA GLY A 348 13.30 8.64 3.27
C GLY A 348 11.80 8.32 3.31
N ALA A 349 11.36 7.51 4.29
CA ALA A 349 9.96 7.21 4.53
C ALA A 349 9.19 8.41 5.12
N ILE A 350 9.87 9.15 6.00
CA ILE A 350 9.37 10.36 6.64
C ILE A 350 10.33 11.52 6.38
N LEU A 351 9.80 12.74 6.34
CA LEU A 351 10.59 13.97 6.20
C LEU A 351 11.24 14.37 7.53
N GLY A 352 10.54 14.12 8.64
CA GLY A 352 10.99 14.41 10.00
C GLY A 352 10.10 13.72 11.04
N GLY A 353 10.60 13.67 12.27
CA GLY A 353 9.87 13.13 13.42
C GLY A 353 10.70 13.25 14.70
N ASP A 354 10.11 13.85 15.72
CA ASP A 354 10.69 14.15 17.01
C ASP A 354 9.79 13.60 18.13
N VAL A 355 10.42 12.99 19.14
CA VAL A 355 9.73 12.44 20.31
C VAL A 355 9.86 13.40 21.49
N TYR A 356 8.73 13.76 22.09
CA TYR A 356 8.70 14.69 23.21
C TYR A 356 7.81 14.21 24.35
N TRP A 357 8.12 14.71 25.55
CA TRP A 357 7.38 14.43 26.77
C TRP A 357 6.89 15.75 27.36
N ASP A 358 5.57 15.87 27.48
CA ASP A 358 4.92 17.03 28.07
C ASP A 358 4.50 16.76 29.52
N ARG A 359 4.89 17.66 30.42
CA ARG A 359 4.52 17.61 31.84
C ARG A 359 3.04 17.93 32.05
N ASP A 360 2.41 18.73 31.21
CA ASP A 360 1.02 19.15 31.40
C ASP A 360 0.05 17.99 31.17
N VAL A 361 0.36 17.14 30.18
CA VAL A 361 -0.39 15.92 29.91
C VAL A 361 -0.10 14.82 30.95
N ASN A 362 1.11 14.79 31.49
CA ASN A 362 1.56 13.82 32.50
C ASN A 362 1.40 14.36 33.94
N THR A 363 0.16 14.58 34.35
CA THR A 363 -0.14 15.06 35.72
C THR A 363 0.28 14.06 36.80
N ASN A 364 0.50 14.55 38.03
CA ASN A 364 0.83 13.70 39.18
C ASN A 364 -0.23 12.61 39.43
N ALA A 365 -1.51 12.88 39.12
CA ALA A 365 -2.58 11.89 39.27
C ALA A 365 -2.46 10.75 38.24
N SER A 366 -2.14 11.08 36.98
CA SER A 366 -1.88 10.11 35.91
C SER A 366 -0.67 9.23 36.25
N LEU A 367 0.45 9.84 36.65
CA LEU A 367 1.68 9.13 36.99
C LEU A 367 1.51 8.23 38.22
N ARG A 368 0.76 8.67 39.24
CA ARG A 368 0.41 7.83 40.41
C ARG A 368 -0.46 6.62 40.02
N SER A 369 -1.24 6.76 38.96
CA SER A 369 -2.05 5.66 38.41
C SER A 369 -1.27 4.76 37.45
N GLY A 370 0.06 4.95 37.33
CA GLY A 370 0.91 4.19 36.42
C GLY A 370 0.72 4.53 34.94
N LYS A 371 0.07 5.64 34.60
CA LYS A 371 -0.20 6.05 33.22
C LYS A 371 0.85 7.05 32.76
N LEU A 372 1.51 6.74 31.65
CA LEU A 372 2.49 7.59 30.98
C LEU A 372 2.02 7.87 29.56
N ARG A 373 2.10 9.14 29.13
CA ARG A 373 1.88 9.55 27.74
C ARG A 373 3.16 10.15 27.17
N ILE A 374 3.58 9.62 26.04
CA ILE A 374 4.67 10.15 25.22
C ILE A 374 4.05 10.55 23.90
N GLU A 375 4.45 11.70 23.38
CA GLU A 375 3.98 12.20 22.10
C GLU A 375 5.13 12.18 21.10
N PHE A 376 4.78 12.04 19.83
CA PHE A 376 5.73 12.11 18.73
C PHE A 376 5.04 12.77 17.54
N ASP A 377 5.81 13.50 16.76
CA ASP A 377 5.42 13.86 15.41
C ASP A 377 6.15 12.97 14.40
N ALA A 378 5.52 12.79 13.25
CA ALA A 378 6.09 12.08 12.11
C ALA A 378 5.33 12.58 10.88
N GLU A 379 6.07 13.19 9.94
CA GLU A 379 5.53 13.69 8.68
C GLU A 379 5.94 12.74 7.55
N GLU A 380 4.96 12.03 6.98
CA GLU A 380 5.19 11.08 5.89
C GLU A 380 5.46 11.81 4.56
N ALA A 381 6.36 11.27 3.74
CA ALA A 381 6.68 11.90 2.46
C ALA A 381 5.53 11.69 1.44
N PRO A 382 4.90 12.77 0.92
CA PRO A 382 3.89 12.63 -0.12
C PRO A 382 4.52 12.23 -1.45
N PRO A 383 3.82 11.45 -2.30
CA PRO A 383 4.28 11.14 -3.64
C PRO A 383 4.16 12.37 -4.55
N LEU A 384 5.09 12.52 -5.49
CA LEU A 384 4.98 13.54 -6.53
C LEU A 384 3.92 13.13 -7.55
N GLU A 385 2.70 13.64 -7.40
CA GLU A 385 1.56 13.35 -8.29
C GLU A 385 1.51 14.26 -9.51
N ASP A 386 1.74 15.57 -9.35
CA ASP A 386 1.71 16.56 -10.43
C ASP A 386 3.05 17.32 -10.52
N LEU A 387 3.64 17.33 -11.72
CA LEU A 387 4.89 18.00 -12.02
C LEU A 387 4.67 19.02 -13.15
N THR A 388 4.59 20.29 -12.78
CA THR A 388 4.39 21.40 -13.73
C THR A 388 5.72 22.06 -14.12
N PHE A 389 5.97 22.18 -15.42
CA PHE A 389 7.10 22.95 -15.96
C PHE A 389 6.62 24.30 -16.53
N GLY A 390 7.15 25.40 -16.01
CA GLY A 390 6.90 26.74 -16.55
C GLY A 390 7.82 27.05 -17.73
N SER A 391 7.25 27.15 -18.93
CA SER A 391 7.99 27.60 -20.13
C SER A 391 7.81 29.10 -20.34
N ARG A 392 8.92 29.83 -20.49
CA ARG A 392 8.91 31.25 -20.85
C ARG A 392 9.88 31.54 -21.98
N ARG A 393 9.49 32.42 -22.89
CA ARG A 393 10.40 32.99 -23.88
C ARG A 393 11.29 34.02 -23.17
N ASN A 394 12.59 34.02 -23.47
CA ASN A 394 13.54 34.95 -22.87
C ASN A 394 14.08 35.88 -23.95
N GLU A 395 13.74 37.17 -23.85
CA GLU A 395 14.12 38.20 -24.82
C GLU A 395 15.63 38.52 -24.78
N VAL A 396 16.30 38.28 -23.65
CA VAL A 396 17.76 38.49 -23.50
C VAL A 396 18.58 37.69 -24.52
N TYR A 397 18.04 36.58 -25.03
CA TYR A 397 18.70 35.82 -26.09
C TYR A 397 18.72 36.56 -27.44
N PHE A 398 17.79 37.50 -27.68
CA PHE A 398 17.84 38.36 -28.86
C PHE A 398 18.93 39.43 -28.74
N ASP A 399 19.21 39.94 -27.53
CA ASP A 399 20.32 40.86 -27.31
C ASP A 399 21.67 40.17 -27.59
N LEU A 400 21.84 38.95 -27.06
CA LEU A 400 23.03 38.13 -27.34
C LEU A 400 23.18 37.79 -28.83
N LEU A 401 22.07 37.53 -29.52
CA LEU A 401 22.06 37.32 -30.97
C LEU A 401 22.45 38.60 -31.72
N ALA A 402 21.91 39.76 -31.32
CA ALA A 402 22.23 41.05 -31.93
C ALA A 402 23.73 41.39 -31.75
N ASP A 403 24.28 41.16 -30.56
CA ASP A 403 25.70 41.34 -30.27
C ASP A 403 26.59 40.42 -31.11
N GLU A 404 26.20 39.15 -31.29
CA GLU A 404 26.94 38.20 -32.11
C GLU A 404 26.85 38.54 -33.62
N ILE A 405 25.69 38.99 -34.09
CA ILE A 405 25.53 39.50 -35.47
C ILE A 405 26.48 40.69 -35.68
N ASN A 406 26.48 41.66 -34.76
CA ASN A 406 27.36 42.83 -34.83
C ASN A 406 28.84 42.44 -34.82
N ARG A 407 29.24 41.47 -33.99
CA ARG A 407 30.61 40.94 -33.95
C ARG A 407 31.02 40.29 -35.28
N ARG A 408 30.15 39.50 -35.90
CA ARG A 408 30.49 38.83 -37.18
C ARG A 408 30.56 39.80 -38.36
N ILE A 409 29.71 40.84 -38.35
CA ILE A 409 29.78 41.91 -39.35
C ILE A 409 31.11 42.66 -39.23
N SER A 410 31.53 43.06 -38.02
CA SER A 410 32.77 43.82 -37.83
C SER A 410 34.04 43.06 -38.19
N VAL A 411 34.10 41.74 -37.92
CA VAL A 411 35.25 40.89 -38.33
C VAL A 411 35.39 40.76 -39.86
N SER A 412 34.30 40.93 -40.62
CA SER A 412 34.34 40.86 -42.09
C SER A 412 34.89 42.13 -42.78
N PHE A 413 35.01 43.24 -42.03
CA PHE A 413 35.47 44.54 -42.57
C PHE A 413 36.94 44.88 -42.26
N GLU A 414 37.64 44.11 -41.42
CA GLU A 414 39.11 44.18 -41.33
C GLU A 414 39.74 43.52 -42.56
N ARG A 415 39.63 44.19 -43.72
CA ARG A 415 40.49 43.93 -44.86
C ARG A 415 41.92 44.23 -44.45
N VAL A 416 42.76 43.20 -44.55
CA VAL A 416 44.21 43.28 -44.60
C VAL A 416 44.64 44.42 -45.55
N GLY A 417 45.25 45.47 -44.98
CA GLY A 417 46.22 46.33 -45.66
C GLY A 417 45.70 47.63 -46.28
N ASP A 418 45.50 48.66 -45.44
CA ASP A 418 46.05 49.98 -45.77
C ASP A 418 47.56 49.94 -45.43
N ALA A 419 48.34 49.43 -46.38
CA ALA A 419 49.78 49.63 -46.44
C ALA A 419 50.10 50.19 -47.82
N ALA A 420 50.12 51.52 -47.90
CA ALA A 420 50.81 52.29 -48.92
C ALA A 420 51.60 53.40 -48.22
#